data_AF-K1RU48-F1
#
_entry.id   AF-K1RU48-F1
#
_cell.length_a   1.000
_cell.length_b   1.000
_cell.length_c   1.000
_cell.angle_alpha   90.00
_cell.angle_beta   90.00
_cell.angle_gamma   90.00
#
_symmetry.space_group_name_H-M   'P 1'
#
loop_
_entity.id
_entity.type
_entity.pdbx_description
1 polymer ?
#
loop_
_entity_poly.entity_id
_entity_poly.type
_entity_poly.pdbx_seq_one_letter_code
_entity_poly.pdbx_strand_id
1 'polypeptide(L)'
;TTGIGLFSVPEDLAKQLYPDIKNMEQVWNVFTDEDTDTLRKELYALLDDPLLNIISRSDYAEQLEAQFKNIMMFIYGLLAFLFFFSLVNLINTLMTNLIARQQEFGILQSVGLSDKQLSKMLTMECFCYVAVTLLITLIVGGLAGFLLVIILGKTEIFGQLVYQFPIWELLVFAVLLMFVQALYSIYAIRSIRKQSLVERIKITE
;
A
#
# COMPACT_ATOMS: atom_id res chain seq x y z
N THR A 1 -26.36 -7.32 6.11
CA THR A 1 -26.54 -7.34 4.64
C THR A 1 -27.82 -6.61 4.29
N THR A 2 -27.78 -5.28 4.38
CA THR A 2 -28.88 -4.38 4.02
C THR A 2 -28.82 -4.14 2.52
N GLY A 3 -29.40 -5.06 1.75
CA GLY A 3 -29.64 -4.84 0.33
C GLY A 3 -30.74 -3.80 0.19
N ILE A 4 -30.40 -2.60 -0.27
CA ILE A 4 -31.39 -1.67 -0.80
C ILE A 4 -31.91 -2.33 -2.08
N GLY A 5 -32.96 -3.15 -1.95
CA GLY A 5 -33.69 -3.70 -3.07
C GLY A 5 -34.43 -2.55 -3.74
N LEU A 6 -34.08 -2.23 -4.98
CA LEU A 6 -34.82 -1.27 -5.77
C LEU A 6 -36.16 -1.93 -6.16
N PHE A 7 -37.21 -1.72 -5.38
CA PHE A 7 -38.54 -2.22 -5.67
C PHE A 7 -39.32 -1.12 -6.39
N SER A 8 -39.68 -1.36 -7.65
CA SER A 8 -40.65 -0.54 -8.36
C SER A 8 -42.05 -1.05 -8.06
N VAL A 9 -42.92 -0.15 -7.62
CA VAL A 9 -44.33 -0.44 -7.33
C VAL A 9 -45.18 0.40 -8.27
N PRO A 10 -46.24 -0.16 -8.89
CA PRO A 10 -47.20 0.63 -9.66
C PRO A 10 -47.80 1.74 -8.79
N GLU A 11 -47.93 2.94 -9.34
CA GLU A 11 -48.35 4.15 -8.63
C GLU A 11 -49.69 3.98 -7.89
N ASP A 12 -50.63 3.23 -8.47
CA ASP A 12 -51.93 2.93 -7.88
C ASP A 12 -51.81 2.17 -6.55
N LEU A 13 -50.86 1.23 -6.46
CA LEU A 13 -50.60 0.46 -5.25
C LEU A 13 -49.85 1.29 -4.21
N ALA A 14 -48.96 2.18 -4.65
CA ALA A 14 -48.24 3.11 -3.76
C ALA A 14 -49.22 4.08 -3.07
N LYS A 15 -50.18 4.63 -3.81
CA LYS A 15 -51.26 5.49 -3.29
C LYS A 15 -52.19 4.78 -2.30
N GLN A 16 -52.40 3.47 -2.45
CA GLN A 16 -53.17 2.67 -1.49
C GLN A 16 -52.39 2.34 -0.21
N LEU A 17 -51.09 2.08 -0.32
CA LEU A 17 -50.22 1.76 0.81
C LEU A 17 -49.89 2.99 1.66
N TYR A 18 -49.76 4.16 1.04
CA TYR A 18 -49.41 5.41 1.70
C TYR A 18 -50.37 6.54 1.31
N PRO A 19 -51.64 6.47 1.77
CA PRO A 19 -52.67 7.44 1.39
C PRO A 19 -52.40 8.86 1.94
N ASP A 20 -51.53 8.99 2.95
CA ASP A 20 -51.17 10.26 3.56
C ASP A 20 -50.15 11.07 2.72
N ILE A 21 -49.46 10.42 1.76
CA ILE A 21 -48.44 11.05 0.93
C ILE A 21 -49.10 11.52 -0.38
N LYS A 22 -49.48 12.80 -0.43
CA LYS A 22 -50.17 13.39 -1.59
C LYS A 22 -49.28 13.59 -2.82
N ASN A 23 -47.96 13.66 -2.65
CA ASN A 23 -47.03 13.99 -3.73
C ASN A 23 -45.84 13.03 -3.74
N MET A 24 -45.95 11.94 -4.52
CA MET A 24 -44.94 10.88 -4.61
C MET A 24 -43.96 11.06 -5.78
N GLU A 25 -44.14 12.09 -6.61
CA GLU A 25 -43.43 12.25 -7.90
C GLU A 25 -42.27 13.26 -7.88
N GLN A 26 -42.07 14.00 -6.78
CA GLN A 26 -41.19 15.17 -6.81
C GLN A 26 -39.73 14.85 -6.50
N VAL A 27 -39.01 14.36 -7.50
CA VAL A 27 -37.54 14.47 -7.53
C VAL A 27 -37.18 15.84 -8.11
N TRP A 28 -36.78 16.77 -7.25
CA TRP A 28 -36.30 18.09 -7.67
C TRP A 28 -34.79 18.05 -7.88
N ASN A 29 -34.35 18.14 -9.13
CA ASN A 29 -32.93 18.30 -9.45
C ASN A 29 -32.56 19.78 -9.37
N VAL A 30 -31.96 20.19 -8.24
CA VAL A 30 -31.45 21.55 -8.07
C VAL A 30 -30.00 21.59 -8.57
N PHE A 31 -29.77 22.30 -9.66
CA PHE A 31 -28.42 22.56 -10.17
C PHE A 31 -27.89 23.82 -9.50
N THR A 32 -26.88 23.66 -8.66
CA THR A 32 -26.14 24.76 -8.02
C THR A 32 -24.66 24.63 -8.41
N ASP A 33 -23.99 25.76 -8.57
CA ASP A 33 -22.54 25.80 -8.80
C ASP A 33 -21.75 25.48 -7.52
N GLU A 34 -22.36 25.70 -6.34
CA GLU A 34 -21.76 25.42 -5.03
C GLU A 34 -22.69 24.54 -4.17
N ASP A 35 -22.15 23.40 -3.73
CA ASP A 35 -22.81 22.43 -2.85
C ASP A 35 -22.29 22.62 -1.42
N THR A 36 -22.92 23.52 -0.66
CA THR A 36 -22.48 23.86 0.70
C THR A 36 -23.47 23.32 1.74
N ASP A 37 -22.95 22.79 2.85
CA ASP A 37 -23.76 22.32 3.99
C ASP A 37 -24.75 23.37 4.52
N THR A 38 -24.46 24.66 4.33
CA THR A 38 -25.35 25.78 4.66
C THR A 38 -26.59 25.82 3.78
N LEU A 39 -26.43 25.64 2.47
CA LEU A 39 -27.53 25.55 1.51
C LEU A 39 -28.42 24.34 1.80
N ARG A 40 -27.81 23.21 2.17
CA ARG A 40 -28.56 22.01 2.61
C ARG A 40 -29.42 22.31 3.84
N LYS A 41 -28.86 22.98 4.85
CA LYS A 41 -29.60 23.35 6.08
C LYS A 41 -30.73 24.34 5.81
N GLU A 42 -30.53 25.31 4.93
CA GLU A 42 -31.57 26.26 4.53
C GLU A 42 -32.71 25.57 3.77
N LEU A 43 -32.40 24.63 2.87
CA LEU A 43 -33.41 23.83 2.17
C LEU A 43 -34.22 22.97 3.14
N TYR A 44 -33.56 22.31 4.10
CA TYR A 44 -34.28 21.56 5.15
C TYR A 44 -35.17 22.47 6.01
N ALA A 45 -34.72 23.69 6.32
CA ALA A 45 -35.50 24.65 7.11
C ALA A 45 -36.70 25.24 6.35
N LEU A 46 -36.63 25.34 5.01
CA LEU A 46 -37.71 25.86 4.18
C LEU A 46 -38.80 24.82 3.88
N LEU A 47 -38.46 23.53 3.89
CA LEU A 47 -39.34 22.45 3.45
C LEU A 47 -40.05 21.72 4.59
N ASP A 48 -39.56 21.83 5.85
CA ASP A 48 -40.20 21.38 7.12
C ASP A 48 -41.01 20.05 7.02
N ASP A 49 -40.52 19.12 6.20
CA ASP A 49 -41.14 17.83 5.93
C ASP A 49 -40.19 16.70 6.36
N PRO A 50 -40.56 15.88 7.35
CA PRO A 50 -39.71 14.80 7.86
C PRO A 50 -39.48 13.66 6.85
N LEU A 51 -40.20 13.63 5.72
CA LEU A 51 -40.03 12.65 4.65
C LEU A 51 -39.09 13.12 3.52
N LEU A 52 -38.60 14.36 3.58
CA LEU A 52 -37.74 14.95 2.56
C LEU A 52 -36.30 14.42 2.69
N ASN A 53 -35.82 13.71 1.68
CA ASN A 53 -34.43 13.27 1.60
C ASN A 53 -33.68 14.12 0.55
N ILE A 54 -32.74 14.96 1.00
CA ILE A 54 -31.89 15.76 0.12
C ILE A 54 -30.60 14.98 -0.10
N ILE A 55 -30.43 14.46 -1.31
CA ILE A 55 -29.19 13.77 -1.69
C ILE A 55 -28.42 14.71 -2.59
N SER A 56 -27.27 15.19 -2.11
CA SER A 56 -26.42 16.07 -2.89
C SER A 56 -25.30 15.32 -3.61
N ARG A 57 -24.66 15.99 -4.57
CA ARG A 57 -23.50 15.42 -5.28
C ARG A 57 -22.32 15.21 -4.32
N SER A 58 -22.15 16.07 -3.31
CA SER A 58 -21.14 15.91 -2.25
C SER A 58 -21.30 14.59 -1.51
N ASP A 59 -22.53 14.15 -1.24
CA ASP A 59 -22.80 12.96 -0.43
C ASP A 59 -22.42 11.68 -1.19
N TYR A 60 -22.63 11.67 -2.51
CA TYR A 60 -22.12 10.60 -3.38
C TYR A 60 -20.59 10.62 -3.50
N ALA A 61 -19.99 11.80 -3.59
CA ALA A 61 -18.53 11.94 -3.65
C ALA A 61 -17.88 11.46 -2.34
N GLU A 62 -18.42 11.85 -1.18
CA GLU A 62 -17.93 11.46 0.14
C GLU A 62 -18.11 9.95 0.38
N GLN A 63 -19.24 9.36 -0.03
CA GLN A 63 -19.44 7.91 0.05
C GLN A 63 -18.44 7.14 -0.83
N LEU A 64 -18.21 7.60 -2.06
CA LEU A 64 -17.21 7.01 -2.95
C LEU A 64 -15.80 7.15 -2.37
N GLU A 65 -15.44 8.33 -1.88
CA GLU A 65 -14.14 8.59 -1.25
C GLU A 65 -13.94 7.69 -0.03
N ALA A 66 -14.95 7.53 0.83
CA ALA A 66 -14.90 6.64 1.98
C ALA A 66 -14.71 5.17 1.57
N GLN A 67 -15.39 4.71 0.52
CA GLN A 67 -15.20 3.36 -0.02
C GLN A 67 -13.78 3.16 -0.56
N PHE A 68 -13.28 4.09 -1.36
CA PHE A 68 -11.91 4.04 -1.88
C PHE A 68 -10.88 4.09 -0.75
N LYS A 69 -11.08 4.93 0.26
CA LYS A 69 -10.20 5.02 1.44
C LYS A 69 -10.15 3.71 2.21
N ASN A 70 -11.28 3.03 2.40
CA ASN A 70 -11.33 1.73 3.06
C ASN A 70 -10.59 0.64 2.27
N ILE A 71 -10.78 0.60 0.94
CA ILE A 71 -10.06 -0.32 0.06
C ILE A 71 -8.56 -0.03 0.08
N MET A 72 -8.17 1.24 -0.01
CA MET A 72 -6.78 1.67 0.06
C MET A 72 -6.13 1.30 1.39
N MET A 73 -6.82 1.52 2.52
CA MET A 73 -6.33 1.12 3.83
C MET A 73 -6.06 -0.39 3.92
N PHE A 74 -6.97 -1.21 3.38
CA PHE A 74 -6.77 -2.65 3.33
C PHE A 74 -5.56 -3.04 2.46
N ILE A 75 -5.43 -2.44 1.28
CA ILE A 75 -4.30 -2.68 0.36
C ILE A 75 -2.97 -2.27 1.01
N TYR A 76 -2.88 -1.07 1.61
CA TYR A 76 -1.67 -0.63 2.30
C TYR A 76 -1.34 -1.50 3.51
N GLY A 77 -2.34 -1.99 4.24
CA GLY A 77 -2.14 -2.95 5.32
C GLY A 77 -1.53 -4.26 4.82
N LEU A 78 -2.05 -4.81 3.73
CA LEU A 78 -1.50 -5.99 3.08
C LEU A 78 -0.07 -5.74 2.56
N LEU A 79 0.17 -4.58 1.96
CA LEU A 79 1.47 -4.19 1.41
C LEU A 79 2.52 -4.09 2.52
N ALA A 80 2.17 -3.49 3.66
CA ALA A 80 3.02 -3.44 4.85
C ALA A 80 3.33 -4.84 5.40
N PHE A 81 2.34 -5.73 5.45
CA PHE A 81 2.52 -7.12 5.87
C PHE A 81 3.48 -7.89 4.94
N LEU A 82 3.28 -7.79 3.63
CA LEU A 82 4.16 -8.41 2.63
C LEU A 82 5.58 -7.84 2.69
N PHE A 83 5.70 -6.54 2.89
CA PHE A 83 6.99 -5.88 3.06
C PHE A 83 7.73 -6.42 4.29
N PHE A 84 7.04 -6.55 5.43
CA PHE A 84 7.63 -7.11 6.65
C PHE A 84 8.07 -8.57 6.45
N PHE A 85 7.22 -9.40 5.83
CA PHE A 85 7.56 -10.78 5.50
C PHE A 85 8.78 -10.88 4.58
N SER A 86 8.84 -10.03 3.55
CA SER A 86 9.99 -9.92 2.66
C SER A 86 11.27 -9.55 3.41
N LEU A 87 11.18 -8.64 4.39
CA LEU A 87 12.30 -8.22 5.21
C LEU A 87 12.90 -9.39 6.02
N VAL A 88 12.04 -10.18 6.67
CA VAL A 88 12.47 -11.36 7.43
C VAL A 88 13.14 -12.38 6.51
N ASN A 89 12.56 -12.62 5.32
CA ASN A 89 13.14 -13.53 4.35
C ASN A 89 14.51 -13.05 3.84
N LEU A 90 14.64 -11.74 3.59
CA LEU A 90 15.90 -11.12 3.20
C LEU A 90 16.96 -11.32 4.27
N ILE A 91 16.63 -11.06 5.55
CA ILE A 91 17.56 -11.27 6.68
C ILE A 91 18.00 -12.73 6.76
N ASN A 92 17.07 -13.68 6.64
CA ASN A 92 17.40 -15.12 6.69
C ASN A 92 18.32 -15.54 5.55
N THR A 93 18.08 -15.01 4.35
CA THR A 93 18.92 -15.27 3.17
C THR A 93 20.32 -14.70 3.37
N LEU A 94 20.43 -13.47 3.87
CA LEU A 94 21.70 -12.82 4.16
C LEU A 94 22.49 -13.56 5.26
N MET A 95 21.82 -14.01 6.33
CA MET A 95 22.47 -14.80 7.38
C MET A 95 22.99 -16.13 6.87
N THR A 96 22.20 -16.84 6.07
CA THR A 96 22.62 -18.11 5.47
C THR A 96 23.85 -17.91 4.57
N ASN A 97 23.84 -16.88 3.71
CA ASN A 97 24.99 -16.55 2.86
C ASN A 97 26.24 -16.21 3.67
N LEU A 98 26.08 -15.51 4.80
CA LEU A 98 27.20 -15.17 5.67
C LEU A 98 27.85 -16.42 6.29
N ILE A 99 27.03 -17.33 6.82
CA ILE A 99 27.51 -18.56 7.46
C ILE A 99 28.25 -19.43 6.43
N ALA A 100 27.71 -19.55 5.22
CA ALA A 100 28.34 -20.30 4.14
C ALA A 100 29.73 -19.77 3.76
N ARG A 101 29.92 -18.45 3.72
CA ARG A 101 31.18 -17.80 3.32
C ARG A 101 32.10 -17.47 4.49
N GLN A 102 31.71 -17.83 5.72
CA GLN A 102 32.47 -17.49 6.90
C GLN A 102 33.85 -18.14 6.90
N GLN A 103 33.98 -19.36 6.37
CA GLN A 103 35.27 -20.04 6.24
C GLN A 103 36.22 -19.29 5.31
N GLU A 104 35.74 -18.83 4.15
CA GLU A 104 36.50 -18.02 3.19
C GLU A 104 37.00 -16.72 3.83
N PHE A 105 36.14 -16.00 4.56
CA PHE A 105 36.52 -14.77 5.25
C PHE A 105 37.58 -15.01 6.32
N GLY A 106 37.52 -16.13 7.05
CA GLY A 106 38.54 -16.51 8.03
C GLY A 106 39.91 -16.79 7.40
N ILE A 107 39.93 -17.40 6.21
CA ILE A 107 41.16 -17.61 5.43
C ILE A 107 41.73 -16.26 4.97
N LEU A 108 40.88 -15.37 4.42
CA LEU A 108 41.30 -14.04 3.98
C LEU A 108 41.88 -13.19 5.14
N GLN A 109 41.27 -13.25 6.31
CA GLN A 109 41.80 -12.59 7.51
C GLN A 109 43.16 -13.18 7.95
N SER A 110 43.33 -14.49 7.82
CA SER A 110 44.61 -15.16 8.14
C SER A 110 45.75 -14.77 7.19
N VAL A 111 45.42 -14.41 5.94
CA VAL A 111 46.37 -13.88 4.94
C VAL A 111 46.69 -12.39 5.18
N GLY A 112 45.97 -11.71 6.08
CA GLY A 112 46.24 -10.33 6.49
C GLY A 112 45.15 -9.32 6.12
N LEU A 113 43.96 -9.77 5.69
CA LEU A 113 42.83 -8.88 5.44
C LEU A 113 42.32 -8.29 6.77
N SER A 114 42.29 -6.97 6.88
CA SER A 114 41.77 -6.29 8.08
C SER A 114 40.23 -6.33 8.14
N ASP A 115 39.67 -6.27 9.35
CA ASP A 115 38.21 -6.19 9.57
C ASP A 115 37.55 -5.01 8.84
N LYS A 116 38.27 -3.88 8.72
CA LYS A 116 37.79 -2.69 8.01
C LYS A 116 37.69 -2.93 6.50
N GLN A 117 38.63 -3.67 5.92
CA GLN A 117 38.60 -4.03 4.50
C GLN A 117 37.46 -5.02 4.22
N LEU A 118 37.24 -5.99 5.11
CA LEU A 118 36.11 -6.92 5.01
C LEU A 118 34.76 -6.18 5.06
N SER A 119 34.59 -5.27 6.02
CA SER A 119 33.40 -4.43 6.15
C SER A 119 33.12 -3.61 4.90
N LYS A 120 34.15 -2.99 4.31
CA LYS A 120 34.02 -2.18 3.10
C LYS A 120 33.61 -3.04 1.90
N MET A 121 34.17 -4.25 1.77
CA MET A 121 33.80 -5.19 0.73
C MET A 121 32.33 -5.61 0.84
N LEU A 122 31.89 -6.04 2.03
CA LEU A 122 30.50 -6.45 2.26
C LEU A 122 29.51 -5.31 2.03
N THR A 123 29.88 -4.08 2.40
CA THR A 123 29.04 -2.90 2.18
C THR A 123 28.90 -2.57 0.68
N MET A 124 29.97 -2.72 -0.09
CA MET A 124 29.93 -2.57 -1.56
C MET A 124 29.07 -3.65 -2.23
N GLU A 125 29.19 -4.91 -1.78
CA GLU A 125 28.36 -6.01 -2.27
C GLU A 125 26.86 -5.75 -1.99
N CYS A 126 26.54 -5.33 -0.76
CA CYS A 126 25.18 -4.95 -0.38
C CYS A 126 24.65 -3.78 -1.22
N PHE A 127 25.45 -2.73 -1.42
CA PHE A 127 25.07 -1.59 -2.25
C PHE A 127 24.75 -2.01 -3.70
N CYS A 128 25.55 -2.91 -4.27
CA CYS A 128 25.29 -3.48 -5.59
C CYS A 128 23.94 -4.23 -5.62
N TYR A 129 23.66 -5.05 -4.60
CA TYR A 129 22.36 -5.70 -4.47
C TYR A 129 21.20 -4.71 -4.41
N VAL A 130 21.28 -3.63 -3.62
CA VAL A 130 20.21 -2.61 -3.56
C VAL A 130 20.03 -1.92 -4.89
N ALA A 131 21.12 -1.52 -5.54
CA ALA A 131 21.05 -0.83 -6.81
C ALA A 131 20.34 -1.70 -7.86
N VAL A 132 20.70 -2.99 -7.94
CA VAL A 132 20.07 -3.94 -8.85
C VAL A 132 18.61 -4.19 -8.47
N THR A 133 18.31 -4.42 -7.19
CA THR A 133 16.93 -4.62 -6.73
C THR A 133 16.05 -3.41 -7.03
N LEU A 134 16.50 -2.20 -6.71
CA LEU A 134 15.75 -0.96 -7.00
C LEU A 134 15.52 -0.76 -8.49
N LEU A 135 16.53 -1.03 -9.32
CA LEU A 135 16.40 -0.92 -10.77
C LEU A 135 15.36 -1.90 -11.30
N ILE A 136 15.41 -3.17 -10.87
CA ILE A 136 14.43 -4.18 -11.26
C ILE A 136 13.02 -3.80 -10.77
N THR A 137 12.89 -3.39 -9.50
CA THR A 137 11.61 -2.96 -8.93
C THR A 137 11.02 -1.76 -9.67
N LEU A 138 11.85 -0.77 -10.04
CA LEU A 138 11.40 0.41 -10.77
C LEU A 138 10.90 0.05 -12.17
N ILE A 139 11.64 -0.77 -12.91
CA ILE A 139 11.28 -1.15 -14.28
C ILE A 139 10.05 -2.05 -14.27
N VAL A 140 10.07 -3.13 -13.49
CA VAL A 140 9.00 -4.13 -13.48
C VAL A 140 7.74 -3.55 -12.82
N GLY A 141 7.88 -2.88 -11.67
CA GLY A 141 6.76 -2.26 -10.96
C GLY A 141 6.17 -1.09 -11.72
N GLY A 142 7.01 -0.24 -12.33
CA GLY A 142 6.57 0.87 -13.17
C GLY A 142 5.81 0.38 -14.42
N LEU A 143 6.37 -0.61 -15.14
CA LEU A 143 5.73 -1.18 -16.32
C LEU A 143 4.40 -1.87 -15.99
N ALA A 144 4.36 -2.66 -14.91
CA ALA A 144 3.15 -3.32 -14.46
C ALA A 144 2.07 -2.32 -14.03
N GLY A 145 2.45 -1.27 -13.28
CA GLY A 145 1.54 -0.21 -12.86
C GLY A 145 0.98 0.59 -14.05
N PHE A 146 1.84 0.93 -15.01
CA PHE A 146 1.42 1.61 -16.25
C PHE A 146 0.46 0.76 -17.07
N LEU A 147 0.75 -0.54 -17.24
CA LEU A 147 -0.10 -1.46 -17.96
C LEU A 147 -1.47 -1.65 -17.28
N LEU A 148 -1.49 -1.73 -15.95
CA LEU A 148 -2.73 -1.79 -15.17
C LEU A 148 -3.60 -0.56 -15.40
N VAL A 149 -3.03 0.65 -15.39
CA VAL A 149 -3.80 1.87 -15.66
C VAL A 149 -4.35 1.90 -17.08
N ILE A 150 -3.59 1.44 -18.08
CA ILE A 150 -4.10 1.33 -19.46
C ILE A 150 -5.28 0.35 -19.54
N ILE A 151 -5.16 -0.82 -18.91
CA ILE A 151 -6.21 -1.85 -18.97
C ILE A 151 -7.48 -1.37 -18.26
N LEU A 152 -7.33 -0.75 -17.08
CA LEU A 152 -8.45 -0.20 -16.32
C LEU A 152 -9.05 1.05 -16.97
N GLY A 153 -8.25 1.86 -17.66
CA GLY A 153 -8.74 3.02 -18.41
C GLY A 153 -9.60 2.62 -19.61
N LYS A 154 -9.39 1.44 -20.19
CA LYS A 154 -10.18 0.92 -21.32
C LYS A 154 -11.57 0.42 -20.92
N THR A 155 -11.82 0.15 -19.64
CA THR A 155 -13.12 -0.40 -19.22
C THR A 155 -14.20 0.68 -19.01
N GLU A 156 -13.88 1.98 -19.15
CA GLU A 156 -14.79 3.13 -18.97
C GLU A 156 -15.52 3.20 -17.61
N ILE A 157 -15.27 2.27 -16.68
CA ILE A 157 -15.95 2.18 -15.38
C ILE A 157 -15.58 3.35 -14.45
N PHE A 158 -14.35 3.88 -14.57
CA PHE A 158 -13.76 4.81 -13.59
C PHE A 158 -13.34 6.18 -14.18
N GLY A 159 -13.68 6.48 -15.44
CA GLY A 159 -13.26 7.70 -16.12
C GLY A 159 -11.75 7.74 -16.48
N GLN A 160 -11.20 8.93 -16.75
CA GLN A 160 -9.78 9.09 -17.08
C GLN A 160 -8.91 8.88 -15.84
N LEU A 161 -8.35 7.68 -15.69
CA LEU A 161 -7.37 7.36 -14.65
C LEU A 161 -6.03 8.03 -14.97
N VAL A 162 -5.61 8.97 -14.13
CA VAL A 162 -4.28 9.57 -14.20
C VAL A 162 -3.30 8.69 -13.44
N TYR A 163 -2.30 8.16 -14.14
CA TYR A 163 -1.21 7.42 -13.49
C TYR A 163 -0.36 8.38 -12.65
N GLN A 164 -0.50 8.30 -11.33
CA GLN A 164 0.40 8.97 -10.40
C GLN A 164 1.46 7.99 -9.92
N PHE A 165 2.73 8.32 -10.18
CA PHE A 165 3.84 7.48 -9.77
C PHE A 165 4.15 7.67 -8.27
N PRO A 166 4.13 6.60 -7.45
CA PRO A 166 4.30 6.67 -5.99
C PRO A 166 5.79 6.83 -5.60
N ILE A 167 6.31 8.06 -5.76
CA ILE A 167 7.73 8.37 -5.50
C ILE A 167 8.06 8.20 -4.01
N TRP A 168 7.14 8.58 -3.13
CA TRP A 168 7.39 8.62 -1.69
C TRP A 168 7.52 7.22 -1.10
N GLU A 169 6.65 6.32 -1.53
CA GLU A 169 6.62 4.91 -1.19
C GLU A 169 7.89 4.21 -1.65
N LEU A 170 8.36 4.53 -2.86
CA LEU A 170 9.61 4.00 -3.40
C LEU A 170 10.82 4.49 -2.60
N LEU A 171 10.83 5.77 -2.20
CA LEU A 171 11.90 6.35 -1.38
C LEU A 171 11.94 5.68 0.00
N VAL A 172 10.80 5.53 0.66
CA VAL A 172 10.69 4.81 1.94
C VAL A 172 11.18 3.36 1.81
N PHE A 173 10.77 2.66 0.75
CA PHE A 173 11.23 1.30 0.46
C PHE A 173 12.76 1.23 0.28
N ALA A 174 13.34 2.15 -0.49
CA ALA A 174 14.79 2.22 -0.71
C ALA A 174 15.57 2.48 0.57
N VAL A 175 15.09 3.41 1.40
CA VAL A 175 15.72 3.74 2.70
C VAL A 175 15.66 2.55 3.65
N LEU A 176 14.52 1.85 3.73
CA LEU A 176 14.38 0.68 4.60
C LEU A 176 15.26 -0.49 4.14
N LEU A 177 15.36 -0.74 2.83
CA LEU A 177 16.28 -1.76 2.30
C LEU A 177 17.75 -1.43 2.63
N MET A 178 18.15 -0.18 2.44
CA MET A 178 19.50 0.28 2.78
C MET A 178 19.77 0.14 4.28
N PHE A 179 18.79 0.46 5.13
CA PHE A 179 18.88 0.30 6.57
C PHE A 179 19.09 -1.17 6.99
N VAL A 180 18.31 -2.10 6.43
CA VAL A 180 18.43 -3.53 6.73
C VAL A 180 19.78 -4.09 6.32
N GLN A 181 20.30 -3.67 5.17
CA GLN A 181 21.63 -4.11 4.73
C GLN A 181 22.77 -3.50 5.52
N ALA A 182 22.64 -2.24 5.94
CA ALA A 182 23.61 -1.63 6.86
C ALA A 182 23.64 -2.40 8.19
N LEU A 183 22.48 -2.76 8.74
CA LEU A 183 22.38 -3.61 9.93
C LEU A 183 23.03 -4.98 9.71
N TYR A 184 22.80 -5.60 8.55
CA TYR A 184 23.45 -6.86 8.17
C TYR A 184 24.98 -6.73 8.14
N SER A 185 25.52 -5.71 7.46
CA SER A 185 26.98 -5.47 7.38
C SER A 185 27.60 -5.31 8.77
N ILE A 186 26.93 -4.58 9.68
CA ILE A 186 27.39 -4.43 11.07
C ILE A 186 27.31 -5.75 11.84
N TYR A 187 26.21 -6.48 11.69
CA TYR A 187 26.01 -7.78 12.35
C TYR A 187 27.05 -8.79 11.88
N ALA A 188 27.35 -8.82 10.58
CA ALA A 188 28.34 -9.70 9.97
C ALA A 188 29.70 -9.61 10.65
N ILE A 189 30.20 -8.38 10.81
CA ILE A 189 31.49 -8.11 11.46
C ILE A 189 31.45 -8.51 12.93
N ARG A 190 30.35 -8.21 13.64
CA ARG A 190 30.20 -8.59 15.05
C ARG A 190 30.13 -10.10 15.23
N SER A 191 29.45 -10.82 14.35
CA SER A 191 29.34 -12.27 14.39
C SER A 191 30.70 -12.93 14.15
N ILE A 192 31.44 -12.47 13.13
CA ILE A 192 32.79 -12.96 12.82
C ILE A 192 33.75 -12.71 13.98
N ARG A 193 33.67 -11.55 14.67
CA ARG A 193 34.49 -11.26 15.85
C ARG A 193 34.15 -12.10 17.09
N LYS A 194 32.88 -12.50 17.26
CA LYS A 194 32.42 -13.25 18.44
C LYS A 194 32.63 -14.75 18.29
N GLN A 195 32.63 -15.28 17.06
CA GLN A 195 32.92 -16.68 16.82
C GLN A 195 34.44 -16.90 16.88
N SER A 196 34.95 -17.10 18.08
CA SER A 196 36.32 -17.55 18.30
C SER A 196 36.57 -18.90 17.61
N LEU A 197 37.80 -19.11 17.14
CA LEU A 197 38.32 -20.34 16.52
C LEU A 197 37.92 -21.65 17.22
N VAL A 198 37.57 -21.59 18.51
CA VAL A 198 37.19 -22.73 19.35
C VAL A 198 35.83 -23.34 18.97
N GLU A 199 34.90 -22.56 18.42
CA GLU A 199 33.56 -23.07 18.06
C GLU A 199 33.56 -23.75 16.68
N ARG A 200 34.53 -23.43 15.82
CA ARG A 200 34.75 -24.10 14.52
C ARG A 200 35.24 -25.53 14.64
N ILE A 201 35.89 -25.89 15.75
CA ILE A 201 36.39 -27.26 15.98
C ILE A 201 35.30 -28.17 16.54
N LYS A 202 34.31 -27.60 17.25
CA LYS A 202 33.26 -28.36 17.94
C LYS A 202 32.09 -28.81 17.04
N ILE A 203 32.03 -28.32 15.81
CA ILE A 203 31.02 -28.71 14.80
C ILE A 203 31.51 -29.93 13.99
N THR A 204 32.79 -30.30 14.11
CA THR A 204 33.39 -31.43 13.40
C THR A 204 33.42 -32.72 14.23
N GLU A 205 32.90 -32.69 15.47
CA GLU A 205 32.64 -33.86 16.31
C GLU A 205 31.12 -34.09 16.42
#